data_AF-A0A180EVP7-F1
#
_entry.id   AF-A0A180EVP7-F1
#
_cell.length_a   1.000
_cell.length_b   1.000
_cell.length_c   1.000
_cell.angle_alpha   90.00
_cell.angle_beta   90.00
_cell.angle_gamma   90.00
#
_symmetry.space_group_name_H-M   'P 1'
#
loop_
_entity.id
_entity.type
_entity.pdbx_description
1 polymer ?
#
loop_
_entity_poly.entity_id
_entity_poly.type
_entity_poly.pdbx_seq_one_letter_code
_entity_poly.pdbx_strand_id
1 'polypeptide(L)'
;MIIKNANIVLLNKTFKGYVEFDQHRIIRIGAGAVADADYDAHGLYLLPAFFDSHTHGGYGFDGNESASLDYVKKVNRYFANIVKEGVGSTLMTTVSCSDVDLQDYANNYPNIKKLDRDNIIKGWYIEGPYLSLAKKGAHNPKMIRPIDLKTTAYIQRKLPNVVKLLAVAPEYEGNLNKLNKLKKDYFLTVAHSNASAAIAEKAFKLGANRVTHLYNQVSGLDHHNPGVIDAAFDNDTVVCELICDGKHVEPLVIKNTYKILGADRIMVISDSLMTKGFADGAYTV
;
A
#
# COMPACT_ATOMS: atom_id res chain seq x y z
N MET A 1 16.19 -26.33 0.95
CA MET A 1 15.32 -26.42 -0.25
C MET A 1 16.06 -25.82 -1.43
N ILE A 2 16.02 -26.47 -2.59
CA ILE A 2 16.61 -26.00 -3.84
C ILE A 2 15.51 -25.94 -4.90
N ILE A 3 15.35 -24.76 -5.50
CA ILE A 3 14.50 -24.54 -6.68
C ILE A 3 15.41 -24.46 -7.90
N LYS A 4 15.26 -25.36 -8.88
CA LYS A 4 16.06 -25.37 -10.12
C LYS A 4 15.27 -24.94 -11.34
N ASN A 5 15.99 -24.68 -12.44
CA ASN A 5 15.42 -24.42 -13.77
C ASN A 5 14.45 -23.22 -13.79
N ALA A 6 14.74 -22.18 -13.00
CA ALA A 6 13.93 -20.97 -12.92
C ALA A 6 14.54 -19.83 -13.74
N ASN A 7 13.69 -18.96 -14.30
CA ASN A 7 14.09 -17.62 -14.76
C ASN A 7 14.11 -16.68 -13.55
N ILE A 8 15.27 -16.53 -12.92
CA ILE A 8 15.43 -15.79 -11.67
C ILE A 8 15.50 -14.30 -11.98
N VAL A 9 14.61 -13.53 -11.38
CA VAL A 9 14.55 -12.06 -11.51
C VAL A 9 15.22 -11.42 -10.31
N LEU A 10 16.33 -10.75 -10.54
CA LEU A 10 16.99 -9.86 -9.58
C LEU A 10 16.74 -8.40 -9.96
N LEU A 11 17.15 -7.48 -9.10
CA LEU A 11 16.95 -6.04 -9.28
C LEU A 11 17.39 -5.53 -10.67
N ASN A 12 18.52 -6.03 -11.20
CA ASN A 12 19.13 -5.51 -12.42
C ASN A 12 19.32 -6.55 -13.53
N LYS A 13 18.91 -7.80 -13.33
CA LYS A 13 19.10 -8.86 -14.31
C LYS A 13 18.14 -10.02 -14.12
N THR A 14 17.86 -10.70 -15.24
CA THR A 14 17.14 -11.97 -15.27
C THR A 14 18.02 -13.03 -15.93
N PHE A 15 18.11 -14.21 -15.33
CA PHE A 15 18.88 -15.32 -15.90
C PHE A 15 18.32 -16.68 -15.46
N LYS A 16 18.62 -17.71 -16.24
CA LYS A 16 18.23 -19.08 -15.93
C LYS A 16 19.16 -19.70 -14.89
N GLY A 17 18.61 -20.29 -13.84
CA GLY A 17 19.42 -20.82 -12.75
C GLY A 17 18.64 -21.58 -11.67
N TYR A 18 19.20 -21.56 -10.47
CA TYR A 18 18.65 -22.17 -9.27
C TYR A 18 18.83 -21.27 -8.04
N VAL A 19 17.98 -21.47 -7.03
CA VAL A 19 18.05 -20.79 -5.73
C VAL A 19 18.05 -21.84 -4.62
N GLU A 20 19.00 -21.71 -3.69
CA GLU A 20 19.09 -22.56 -2.50
C GLU A 20 18.64 -21.77 -1.27
N PHE A 21 17.84 -22.42 -0.45
CA PHE A 21 17.26 -21.90 0.78
C PHE A 21 17.68 -22.77 1.97
N ASP A 22 18.08 -22.11 3.04
CA ASP A 22 18.13 -22.68 4.39
C ASP A 22 17.00 -22.06 5.20
N GLN A 23 16.00 -22.88 5.55
CA GLN A 23 14.76 -22.45 6.18
C GLN A 23 14.13 -21.24 5.44
N HIS A 24 14.18 -20.06 6.04
CA HIS A 24 13.57 -18.82 5.53
C HIS A 24 14.58 -17.87 4.86
N ARG A 25 15.81 -18.32 4.60
CA ARG A 25 16.88 -17.50 4.04
C ARG A 25 17.37 -18.06 2.72
N ILE A 26 17.57 -17.17 1.75
CA ILE A 26 18.32 -17.49 0.54
C ILE A 26 19.80 -17.60 0.93
N ILE A 27 20.40 -18.77 0.72
CA ILE A 27 21.82 -19.00 0.98
C ILE A 27 22.65 -18.97 -0.31
N ARG A 28 22.04 -19.22 -1.46
CA ARG A 28 22.71 -19.20 -2.75
C ARG A 28 21.76 -18.88 -3.90
N ILE A 29 22.27 -18.12 -4.87
CA ILE A 29 21.63 -17.90 -6.17
C ILE A 29 22.69 -18.23 -7.23
N GLY A 30 22.45 -19.25 -8.04
CA GLY A 30 23.41 -19.75 -9.02
C GLY A 30 22.82 -19.77 -10.43
N ALA A 31 23.67 -19.58 -11.45
CA ALA A 31 23.30 -19.76 -12.85
C ALA A 31 23.50 -21.23 -13.29
N GLY A 32 22.77 -21.64 -14.33
CA GLY A 32 22.92 -22.99 -14.91
C GLY A 32 22.11 -24.07 -14.20
N ALA A 33 22.49 -25.33 -14.41
CA ALA A 33 21.78 -26.50 -13.92
C ALA A 33 22.36 -27.04 -12.60
N VAL A 34 21.50 -27.60 -11.77
CA VAL A 34 21.85 -28.39 -10.58
C VAL A 34 21.14 -29.74 -10.68
N ALA A 35 21.85 -30.82 -10.33
CA ALA A 35 21.32 -32.19 -10.48
C ALA A 35 20.22 -32.46 -9.45
N ASP A 36 20.54 -32.28 -8.17
CA ASP A 36 19.62 -32.51 -7.05
C ASP A 36 18.86 -31.23 -6.68
N ALA A 37 17.53 -31.29 -6.73
CA ALA A 37 16.67 -30.19 -6.29
C ALA A 37 15.35 -30.71 -5.73
N ASP A 38 14.79 -29.96 -4.79
CA ASP A 38 13.49 -30.25 -4.19
C ASP A 38 12.33 -29.86 -5.13
N TYR A 39 12.54 -28.86 -5.99
CA TYR A 39 11.52 -28.36 -6.91
C TYR A 39 12.12 -27.93 -8.26
N ASP A 40 11.46 -28.32 -9.36
CA ASP A 40 11.77 -27.87 -10.71
C ASP A 40 10.76 -26.79 -11.13
N ALA A 41 11.25 -25.58 -11.39
CA ALA A 41 10.40 -24.46 -11.80
C ALA A 41 9.98 -24.53 -13.28
N HIS A 42 10.45 -25.50 -14.06
CA HIS A 42 10.07 -25.72 -15.46
C HIS A 42 10.18 -24.48 -16.36
N GLY A 43 11.17 -23.62 -16.10
CA GLY A 43 11.36 -22.36 -16.84
C GLY A 43 10.40 -21.24 -16.44
N LEU A 44 9.63 -21.38 -15.37
CA LEU A 44 8.83 -20.29 -14.81
C LEU A 44 9.74 -19.19 -14.22
N TYR A 45 9.17 -18.00 -14.08
CA TYR A 45 9.84 -16.89 -13.42
C TYR A 45 9.82 -17.08 -11.90
N LEU A 46 10.98 -16.86 -11.28
CA LEU A 46 11.11 -16.78 -9.84
C LEU A 46 11.42 -15.33 -9.47
N LEU A 47 10.46 -14.67 -8.83
CA LEU A 47 10.55 -13.29 -8.36
C LEU A 47 10.57 -13.25 -6.84
N PRO A 48 11.09 -12.17 -6.22
CA PRO A 48 10.72 -11.83 -4.87
C PRO A 48 9.19 -11.75 -4.74
N ALA A 49 8.65 -12.23 -3.63
CA ALA A 49 7.22 -12.12 -3.37
C ALA A 49 6.80 -10.64 -3.35
N PHE A 50 5.60 -10.34 -3.84
CA PHE A 50 5.11 -8.97 -3.93
C PHE A 50 4.84 -8.39 -2.54
N PHE A 51 5.06 -7.08 -2.42
CA PHE A 51 4.68 -6.28 -1.26
C PHE A 51 3.52 -5.36 -1.66
N ASP A 52 2.32 -5.68 -1.17
CA ASP A 52 1.14 -4.84 -1.40
C ASP A 52 1.00 -3.81 -0.28
N SER A 53 1.55 -2.62 -0.49
CA SER A 53 1.60 -1.59 0.55
C SER A 53 0.28 -0.87 0.78
N HIS A 54 -0.76 -1.19 0.01
CA HIS A 54 -2.06 -0.54 0.11
C HIS A 54 -3.15 -1.54 -0.27
N THR A 55 -3.74 -2.13 0.78
CA THR A 55 -4.88 -3.04 0.69
C THR A 55 -5.74 -2.87 1.95
N HIS A 56 -7.05 -2.75 1.77
CA HIS A 56 -8.01 -2.73 2.88
C HIS A 56 -8.38 -4.15 3.35
N GLY A 57 -8.25 -5.16 2.49
CA GLY A 57 -8.50 -6.55 2.87
C GLY A 57 -8.69 -7.48 1.68
N GLY A 58 -9.45 -8.55 1.90
CA GLY A 58 -9.77 -9.53 0.85
C GLY A 58 -10.33 -10.81 1.44
N TYR A 59 -11.01 -11.60 0.60
CA TYR A 59 -11.56 -12.90 0.98
C TYR A 59 -12.49 -12.82 2.22
N GLY A 60 -13.20 -11.71 2.38
CA GLY A 60 -14.12 -11.42 3.48
C GLY A 60 -13.49 -10.79 4.71
N PHE A 61 -12.16 -10.66 4.78
CA PHE A 61 -11.47 -9.92 5.83
C PHE A 61 -11.36 -8.44 5.45
N ASP A 62 -11.62 -7.56 6.42
CA ASP A 62 -11.37 -6.12 6.35
C ASP A 62 -10.42 -5.72 7.49
N GLY A 63 -9.37 -4.94 7.16
CA GLY A 63 -8.40 -4.44 8.13
C GLY A 63 -9.00 -3.48 9.17
N ASN A 64 -10.20 -2.95 8.92
CA ASN A 64 -10.99 -2.10 9.81
C ASN A 64 -12.00 -2.88 10.66
N GLU A 65 -11.93 -4.21 10.68
CA GLU A 65 -12.84 -5.03 11.49
C GLU A 65 -12.23 -5.34 12.87
N SER A 66 -12.93 -5.02 13.96
CA SER A 66 -12.43 -5.20 15.32
C SER A 66 -13.07 -6.34 16.13
N ALA A 67 -14.27 -6.83 15.75
CA ALA A 67 -15.05 -7.66 16.68
C ALA A 67 -16.13 -8.61 16.10
N SER A 68 -16.13 -8.95 14.80
CA SER A 68 -17.20 -9.83 14.29
C SER A 68 -17.06 -11.29 14.74
N LEU A 69 -18.19 -12.01 14.78
CA LEU A 69 -18.27 -13.41 15.19
C LEU A 69 -17.39 -14.35 14.34
N ASP A 70 -17.19 -14.06 13.05
CA ASP A 70 -16.40 -14.88 12.13
C ASP A 70 -15.00 -14.31 11.84
N TYR A 71 -14.57 -13.32 12.61
CA TYR A 71 -13.32 -12.59 12.39
C TYR A 71 -12.09 -13.49 12.18
N VAL A 72 -11.89 -14.47 13.07
CA VAL A 72 -10.75 -15.40 12.98
C VAL A 72 -10.79 -16.22 11.68
N LYS A 73 -11.99 -16.65 11.25
CA LYS A 73 -12.15 -17.40 10.00
C LYS A 73 -11.82 -16.52 8.79
N LYS A 74 -12.24 -15.26 8.79
CA LYS A 74 -11.94 -14.29 7.74
C LYS A 74 -10.44 -14.02 7.63
N VAL A 75 -9.77 -13.73 8.74
CA VAL A 75 -8.31 -13.50 8.79
C VAL A 75 -7.54 -14.73 8.28
N ASN A 76 -7.89 -15.93 8.74
CA ASN A 76 -7.26 -17.16 8.26
C ASN A 76 -7.49 -17.39 6.77
N ARG A 77 -8.70 -17.09 6.27
CA ARG A 77 -9.01 -17.18 4.83
C ARG A 77 -8.20 -16.19 4.02
N TYR A 78 -8.03 -14.96 4.51
CA TYR A 78 -7.20 -13.96 3.85
C TYR A 78 -5.76 -14.45 3.71
N PHE A 79 -5.11 -14.88 4.80
CA PHE A 79 -3.73 -15.37 4.75
C PHE A 79 -3.56 -16.59 3.85
N ALA A 80 -4.51 -17.53 3.88
CA ALA A 80 -4.47 -18.72 3.04
C ALA A 80 -4.60 -18.43 1.53
N ASN A 81 -5.10 -17.26 1.12
CA ASN A 81 -5.31 -16.93 -0.29
C ASN A 81 -4.44 -15.79 -0.81
N ILE A 82 -4.08 -14.80 0.01
CA ILE A 82 -3.23 -13.68 -0.43
C ILE A 82 -1.87 -14.15 -0.96
N VAL A 83 -1.30 -15.19 -0.34
CA VAL A 83 -0.03 -15.81 -0.79
C VAL A 83 -0.14 -16.48 -2.15
N LYS A 84 -1.34 -16.93 -2.54
CA LYS A 84 -1.61 -17.53 -3.87
C LYS A 84 -1.61 -16.47 -4.98
N GLU A 85 -1.77 -15.20 -4.62
CA GLU A 85 -1.62 -14.05 -5.53
C GLU A 85 -0.14 -13.66 -5.71
N GLY A 86 0.80 -14.38 -5.08
CA GLY A 86 2.22 -14.03 -5.08
C GLY A 86 2.61 -12.92 -4.10
N VAL A 87 1.66 -12.45 -3.28
CA VAL A 87 1.87 -11.41 -2.27
C VAL A 87 2.40 -12.03 -0.98
N GLY A 88 3.65 -11.71 -0.64
CA GLY A 88 4.31 -12.20 0.57
C GLY A 88 4.28 -11.22 1.74
N SER A 89 3.88 -9.97 1.50
CA SER A 89 3.81 -8.94 2.54
C SER A 89 2.77 -7.88 2.20
N THR A 90 2.15 -7.30 3.23
CA THR A 90 1.16 -6.23 3.06
C THR A 90 1.25 -5.15 4.14
N LEU A 91 0.67 -3.97 3.87
CA LEU A 91 0.22 -3.06 4.92
C LEU A 91 -1.31 -3.10 4.98
N MET A 92 -1.88 -3.31 6.17
CA MET A 92 -3.33 -3.18 6.33
C MET A 92 -3.72 -1.72 6.34
N THR A 93 -4.73 -1.41 5.52
CA THR A 93 -5.10 -0.03 5.24
C THR A 93 -6.42 0.34 5.88
N THR A 94 -6.43 1.41 6.66
CA THR A 94 -7.66 1.91 7.26
C THR A 94 -8.49 2.70 6.26
N VAL A 95 -9.78 2.90 6.52
CA VAL A 95 -10.56 3.96 5.87
C VAL A 95 -10.83 5.12 6.84
N SER A 96 -11.21 6.29 6.32
CA SER A 96 -11.65 7.43 7.15
C SER A 96 -12.70 7.03 8.20
N CYS A 97 -12.31 7.09 9.47
CA CYS A 97 -13.09 6.66 10.63
C CYS A 97 -13.00 7.68 11.79
N SER A 98 -13.73 7.43 12.88
CA SER A 98 -13.63 8.27 14.09
C SER A 98 -12.31 8.01 14.82
N ASP A 99 -11.92 8.92 15.73
CA ASP A 99 -10.74 8.69 16.58
C ASP A 99 -10.92 7.46 17.50
N VAL A 100 -12.15 7.11 17.85
CA VAL A 100 -12.47 5.92 18.66
C VAL A 100 -12.26 4.66 17.84
N ASP A 101 -12.79 4.61 16.62
CA ASP A 101 -12.62 3.45 15.73
C ASP A 101 -11.14 3.20 15.43
N LEU A 102 -10.37 4.26 15.16
CA LEU A 102 -8.95 4.14 14.89
C LEU A 102 -8.17 3.59 16.10
N GLN A 103 -8.59 3.94 17.32
CA GLN A 103 -8.05 3.36 18.55
C GLN A 103 -8.47 1.89 18.72
N ASP A 104 -9.71 1.55 18.38
CA ASP A 104 -10.24 0.19 18.46
C ASP A 104 -9.54 -0.75 17.48
N TYR A 105 -9.32 -0.30 16.24
CA TYR A 105 -8.49 -1.03 15.28
C TYR A 105 -7.10 -1.24 15.89
N ALA A 106 -6.51 -0.19 16.48
CA ALA A 106 -5.16 -0.27 17.01
C ALA A 106 -5.07 -1.26 18.18
N ASN A 107 -6.12 -1.35 18.98
CA ASN A 107 -6.26 -2.35 20.04
C ASN A 107 -6.42 -3.77 19.48
N ASN A 108 -7.02 -3.94 18.30
CA ASN A 108 -7.22 -5.25 17.68
C ASN A 108 -6.00 -5.76 16.88
N TYR A 109 -5.09 -4.88 16.46
CA TYR A 109 -3.91 -5.25 15.67
C TYR A 109 -3.09 -6.44 16.24
N PRO A 110 -2.80 -6.51 17.56
CA PRO A 110 -2.10 -7.67 18.13
C PRO A 110 -2.84 -9.00 17.95
N ASN A 111 -4.17 -8.99 17.89
CA ASN A 111 -4.96 -10.20 17.64
C ASN A 111 -4.81 -10.68 16.19
N ILE A 112 -4.76 -9.74 15.23
CA ILE A 112 -4.43 -10.07 13.83
C ILE A 112 -3.05 -10.70 13.76
N LYS A 113 -2.05 -10.07 14.39
CA LYS A 113 -0.67 -10.54 14.33
C LYS A 113 -0.46 -11.92 14.96
N LYS A 114 -1.27 -12.32 15.94
CA LYS A 114 -1.25 -13.70 16.48
C LYS A 114 -1.72 -14.74 15.45
N LEU A 115 -2.57 -14.36 14.51
CA LEU A 115 -3.07 -15.23 13.44
C LEU A 115 -2.14 -15.23 12.22
N ASP A 116 -1.31 -14.19 12.07
CA ASP A 116 -0.37 -13.98 10.98
C ASP A 116 0.92 -14.81 11.13
N ARG A 117 0.81 -16.12 10.91
CA ARG A 117 1.92 -17.09 11.09
C ARG A 117 3.10 -16.83 10.16
N ASP A 118 2.82 -16.38 8.93
CA ASP A 118 3.84 -16.14 7.90
C ASP A 118 4.36 -14.69 7.92
N ASN A 119 3.92 -13.89 8.91
CA ASN A 119 4.30 -12.50 9.09
C ASN A 119 4.01 -11.64 7.83
N ILE A 120 2.89 -11.87 7.16
CA ILE A 120 2.45 -11.17 5.95
C ILE A 120 2.20 -9.69 6.25
N ILE A 121 1.53 -9.34 7.35
CA ILE A 121 1.21 -7.94 7.65
C ILE A 121 2.42 -7.25 8.29
N LYS A 122 3.06 -6.35 7.55
CA LYS A 122 4.28 -5.64 7.98
C LYS A 122 3.99 -4.35 8.76
N GLY A 123 2.74 -3.95 8.82
CA GLY A 123 2.31 -2.75 9.51
C GLY A 123 1.02 -2.21 8.93
N TRP A 124 0.81 -0.92 9.16
CA TRP A 124 -0.39 -0.20 8.76
C TRP A 124 -0.11 0.98 7.84
N TYR A 125 -1.08 1.19 6.97
CA TYR A 125 -1.29 2.43 6.26
C TYR A 125 -2.59 3.05 6.79
N ILE A 126 -2.50 4.28 7.31
CA ILE A 126 -3.68 5.03 7.73
C ILE A 126 -4.16 5.87 6.54
N GLU A 127 -5.11 5.35 5.77
CA GLU A 127 -5.79 6.11 4.71
C GLU A 127 -7.02 6.82 5.25
N GLY A 128 -6.81 8.09 5.57
CA GLY A 128 -7.78 8.91 6.26
C GLY A 128 -7.70 8.76 7.78
N PRO A 129 -8.24 9.73 8.52
CA PRO A 129 -9.27 10.67 8.08
C PRO A 129 -8.75 12.03 7.60
N TYR A 130 -7.43 12.20 7.47
CA TYR A 130 -6.78 13.48 7.15
C TYR A 130 -6.80 13.83 5.66
N LEU A 131 -7.97 13.69 5.02
CA LEU A 131 -8.17 13.77 3.57
C LEU A 131 -8.96 15.03 3.18
N SER A 132 -9.14 15.27 1.88
CA SER A 132 -9.93 16.36 1.32
C SER A 132 -11.38 15.97 1.08
N LEU A 133 -12.32 16.77 1.58
CA LEU A 133 -13.74 16.60 1.25
C LEU A 133 -14.00 16.70 -0.27
N ALA A 134 -13.26 17.54 -0.97
CA ALA A 134 -13.38 17.72 -2.43
C ALA A 134 -12.96 16.47 -3.22
N LYS A 135 -12.20 15.58 -2.59
CA LYS A 135 -11.70 14.33 -3.16
C LYS A 135 -12.03 13.13 -2.26
N LYS A 136 -13.21 13.15 -1.64
CA LYS A 136 -13.60 12.13 -0.65
C LYS A 136 -13.64 10.70 -1.19
N GLY A 137 -13.88 10.50 -2.50
CA GLY A 137 -14.16 9.17 -3.05
C GLY A 137 -15.23 8.41 -2.25
N ALA A 138 -14.88 7.19 -1.86
CA ALA A 138 -15.70 6.29 -1.04
C ALA A 138 -15.69 6.62 0.47
N HIS A 139 -14.80 7.50 0.94
CA HIS A 139 -14.73 7.84 2.36
C HIS A 139 -15.98 8.58 2.84
N ASN A 140 -16.38 8.28 4.07
CA ASN A 140 -17.49 8.96 4.73
C ASN A 140 -17.12 10.44 4.98
N PRO A 141 -17.82 11.41 4.37
CA PRO A 141 -17.49 12.83 4.50
C PRO A 141 -17.60 13.34 5.93
N LYS A 142 -18.38 12.70 6.80
CA LYS A 142 -18.49 13.09 8.21
C LYS A 142 -17.23 12.77 9.02
N MET A 143 -16.39 11.86 8.53
CA MET A 143 -15.15 11.47 9.20
C MET A 143 -13.96 12.30 8.74
N ILE A 144 -14.00 12.82 7.51
CA ILE A 144 -12.90 13.60 6.94
C ILE A 144 -12.66 14.88 7.74
N ARG A 145 -11.41 15.10 8.16
CA ARG A 145 -11.00 16.23 9.00
C ARG A 145 -9.53 16.60 8.78
N PRO A 146 -9.07 17.84 9.08
CA PRO A 146 -7.65 18.18 9.03
C PRO A 146 -6.80 17.33 9.99
N ILE A 147 -5.48 17.35 9.79
CA ILE A 147 -4.53 16.59 10.63
C ILE A 147 -4.69 16.97 12.10
N ASP A 148 -4.88 15.97 12.96
CA ASP A 148 -4.80 16.12 14.42
C ASP A 148 -3.55 15.43 14.99
N LEU A 149 -2.63 16.25 15.49
CA LEU A 149 -1.38 15.76 16.10
C LEU A 149 -1.61 15.01 17.41
N LYS A 150 -2.75 15.21 18.10
CA LYS A 150 -3.04 14.49 19.35
C LYS A 150 -3.36 13.03 19.05
N THR A 151 -4.27 12.77 18.12
CA THR A 151 -4.62 11.41 17.68
C THR A 151 -3.42 10.69 17.07
N THR A 152 -2.67 11.31 16.15
CA THR A 152 -1.49 10.65 15.56
C THR A 152 -0.45 10.29 16.64
N ALA A 153 -0.12 11.21 17.55
CA ALA A 153 0.81 10.92 18.62
C ALA A 153 0.31 9.83 19.58
N TYR A 154 -1.00 9.72 19.82
CA TYR A 154 -1.58 8.61 20.57
C TYR A 154 -1.32 7.28 19.88
N ILE A 155 -1.62 7.18 18.59
CA ILE A 155 -1.47 5.95 17.81
C ILE A 155 0.00 5.53 17.76
N GLN A 156 0.92 6.48 17.53
CA GLN A 156 2.36 6.17 17.53
C GLN A 156 2.84 5.62 18.87
N ARG A 157 2.36 6.16 19.99
CA ARG A 157 2.71 5.64 21.33
C ARG A 157 2.13 4.25 21.58
N LYS A 158 0.91 4.00 21.09
CA LYS A 158 0.21 2.73 21.29
C LYS A 158 0.78 1.60 20.43
N LEU A 159 1.11 1.92 19.17
CA LEU A 159 1.60 0.99 18.17
C LEU A 159 2.94 1.48 17.58
N PRO A 160 4.00 1.56 18.41
CA PRO A 160 5.28 2.09 17.96
C PRO A 160 5.82 1.25 16.81
N ASN A 161 6.22 1.93 15.73
CA ASN A 161 6.75 1.32 14.51
C ASN A 161 5.77 0.38 13.77
N VAL A 162 4.48 0.34 14.09
CA VAL A 162 3.51 -0.46 13.33
C VAL A 162 2.92 0.33 12.19
N VAL A 163 2.45 1.55 12.46
CA VAL A 163 1.97 2.45 11.42
C VAL A 163 3.17 2.95 10.62
N LYS A 164 3.19 2.62 9.34
CA LYS A 164 4.27 2.96 8.43
C LYS A 164 3.94 4.19 7.63
N LEU A 165 2.70 4.25 7.12
CA LEU A 165 2.28 5.24 6.15
C LEU A 165 1.06 5.99 6.67
N LEU A 166 1.03 7.30 6.46
CA LEU A 166 -0.08 8.17 6.83
C LEU A 166 -0.50 9.02 5.62
N ALA A 167 -1.77 8.90 5.24
CA ALA A 167 -2.39 9.71 4.20
C ALA A 167 -2.65 11.13 4.69
N VAL A 168 -2.34 12.11 3.85
CA VAL A 168 -2.56 13.53 4.14
C VAL A 168 -3.07 14.29 2.91
N ALA A 169 -4.07 15.14 3.12
CA ALA A 169 -4.44 16.23 2.24
C ALA A 169 -3.74 17.51 2.71
N PRO A 170 -2.66 17.96 2.05
CA PRO A 170 -1.83 19.07 2.52
C PRO A 170 -2.51 20.44 2.42
N GLU A 171 -3.59 20.59 1.66
CA GLU A 171 -4.20 21.88 1.33
C GLU A 171 -4.99 22.55 2.47
N TYR A 172 -5.33 21.83 3.53
CA TYR A 172 -5.98 22.46 4.68
C TYR A 172 -5.02 23.38 5.42
N GLU A 173 -5.57 24.48 5.95
CA GLU A 173 -4.83 25.44 6.72
C GLU A 173 -4.05 24.77 7.88
N GLY A 174 -2.75 25.07 7.95
CA GLY A 174 -1.85 24.52 8.96
C GLY A 174 -1.38 23.08 8.75
N ASN A 175 -1.91 22.31 7.79
CA ASN A 175 -1.48 20.92 7.56
C ASN A 175 -0.01 20.83 7.14
N LEU A 176 0.45 21.70 6.24
CA LEU A 176 1.87 21.75 5.83
C LEU A 176 2.81 21.87 7.05
N ASN A 177 2.50 22.75 8.00
CA ASN A 177 3.31 22.93 9.21
C ASN A 177 3.34 21.69 10.11
N LYS A 178 2.32 20.83 10.04
CA LYS A 178 2.23 19.59 10.80
C LYS A 178 3.05 18.46 10.18
N LEU A 179 3.24 18.45 8.86
CA LEU A 179 4.00 17.40 8.15
C LEU A 179 5.42 17.24 8.69
N ASN A 180 6.12 18.36 8.97
CA ASN A 180 7.48 18.31 9.51
C ASN A 180 7.56 17.62 10.88
N LYS A 181 6.48 17.65 11.67
CA LYS A 181 6.41 16.95 12.96
C LYS A 181 6.08 15.46 12.78
N LEU A 182 5.31 15.11 11.75
CA LEU A 182 4.86 13.74 11.49
C LEU A 182 5.90 12.90 10.76
N LYS A 183 6.73 13.49 9.91
CA LYS A 183 7.73 12.76 9.09
C LYS A 183 8.76 11.97 9.91
N LYS A 184 8.91 12.29 11.20
CA LYS A 184 9.80 11.57 12.12
C LYS A 184 9.20 10.23 12.59
N ASP A 185 7.87 10.13 12.53
CA ASP A 185 7.10 9.00 13.07
C ASP A 185 6.50 8.15 11.93
N TYR A 186 6.21 8.77 10.77
CA TYR A 186 5.53 8.14 9.63
C TYR A 186 6.18 8.51 8.29
N PHE A 187 6.09 7.59 7.32
CA PHE A 187 6.09 7.96 5.92
C PHE A 187 4.78 8.70 5.60
N LEU A 188 4.86 9.74 4.78
CA LEU A 188 3.72 10.59 4.45
C LEU A 188 3.40 10.43 2.97
N THR A 189 2.12 10.22 2.66
CA THR A 189 1.60 10.13 1.30
C THR A 189 0.54 11.19 1.06
N VAL A 190 0.62 11.88 -0.07
CA VAL A 190 -0.45 12.77 -0.53
C VAL A 190 -1.56 11.89 -1.09
N ALA A 191 -2.72 11.93 -0.47
CA ALA A 191 -3.86 11.08 -0.81
C ALA A 191 -5.15 11.88 -0.71
N HIS A 192 -6.13 11.58 -1.58
CA HIS A 192 -7.44 12.21 -1.53
C HIS A 192 -7.35 13.73 -1.38
N SER A 193 -6.57 14.39 -2.25
CA SER A 193 -6.18 15.80 -2.11
C SER A 193 -6.53 16.60 -3.35
N ASN A 194 -7.13 17.77 -3.15
CA ASN A 194 -7.39 18.76 -4.18
C ASN A 194 -6.34 19.89 -4.17
N ALA A 195 -5.15 19.62 -3.63
CA ALA A 195 -4.05 20.59 -3.60
C ALA A 195 -3.66 21.05 -5.01
N SER A 196 -3.24 22.31 -5.14
CA SER A 196 -2.49 22.73 -6.33
C SER A 196 -1.10 22.12 -6.33
N ALA A 197 -0.44 22.10 -7.49
CA ALA A 197 0.95 21.66 -7.62
C ALA A 197 1.86 22.36 -6.62
N ALA A 198 1.73 23.68 -6.47
CA ALA A 198 2.52 24.47 -5.53
C ALA A 198 2.34 24.05 -4.06
N ILE A 199 1.17 23.55 -3.67
CA ILE A 199 0.93 23.00 -2.32
C ILE A 199 1.52 21.59 -2.22
N ALA A 200 1.33 20.75 -3.24
CA ALA A 200 1.87 19.39 -3.30
C ALA A 200 3.41 19.39 -3.22
N GLU A 201 4.08 20.26 -4.00
CA GLU A 201 5.54 20.44 -3.94
C GLU A 201 6.04 20.85 -2.55
N LYS A 202 5.31 21.74 -1.86
CA LYS A 202 5.64 22.10 -0.48
C LYS A 202 5.50 20.90 0.44
N ALA A 203 4.45 20.09 0.27
CA ALA A 203 4.28 18.87 1.04
C ALA A 203 5.44 17.89 0.77
N PHE A 204 5.89 17.78 -0.48
CA PHE A 204 7.01 16.92 -0.85
C PHE A 204 8.33 17.37 -0.20
N LYS A 205 8.63 18.67 -0.25
CA LYS A 205 9.78 19.28 0.45
C LYS A 205 9.73 19.09 1.96
N LEU A 206 8.53 18.91 2.54
CA LEU A 206 8.32 18.66 3.96
C LEU A 206 8.31 17.18 4.35
N GLY A 207 8.59 16.28 3.41
CA GLY A 207 8.83 14.86 3.67
C GLY A 207 7.74 13.91 3.19
N ALA A 208 6.69 14.39 2.52
CA ALA A 208 5.82 13.50 1.75
C ALA A 208 6.58 12.99 0.52
N ASN A 209 6.71 11.69 0.36
CA ASN A 209 7.49 11.10 -0.73
C ASN A 209 6.67 10.12 -1.57
N ARG A 210 5.35 10.13 -1.37
CA ARG A 210 4.42 9.24 -2.04
C ARG A 210 3.14 9.98 -2.46
N VAL A 211 2.56 9.55 -3.57
CA VAL A 211 1.17 9.85 -3.94
C VAL A 211 0.38 8.54 -3.95
N THR A 212 -0.71 8.48 -3.19
CA THR A 212 -1.60 7.32 -3.10
C THR A 212 -2.42 7.20 -4.39
N HIS A 213 -2.60 5.96 -4.86
CA HIS A 213 -3.36 5.54 -6.05
C HIS A 213 -3.49 6.63 -7.13
N LEU A 214 -2.35 7.08 -7.68
CA LEU A 214 -2.22 8.15 -8.66
C LEU A 214 -3.38 8.15 -9.67
N TYR A 215 -3.90 9.35 -9.98
CA TYR A 215 -5.15 9.62 -10.71
C TYR A 215 -6.43 9.55 -9.86
N ASN A 216 -6.51 8.66 -8.89
CA ASN A 216 -7.73 8.44 -8.12
C ASN A 216 -7.80 9.46 -6.97
N GLN A 217 -8.86 10.27 -7.00
CA GLN A 217 -9.13 11.24 -5.92
C GLN A 217 -7.96 12.21 -5.63
N VAL A 218 -7.15 12.55 -6.62
CA VAL A 218 -6.19 13.67 -6.52
C VAL A 218 -6.52 14.74 -7.57
N SER A 219 -6.04 15.97 -7.40
CA SER A 219 -6.13 16.99 -8.46
C SER A 219 -5.26 16.58 -9.65
N GLY A 220 -5.83 16.69 -10.85
CA GLY A 220 -5.28 16.10 -12.08
C GLY A 220 -4.21 16.95 -12.74
N LEU A 221 -3.91 16.61 -14.01
CA LEU A 221 -3.10 17.41 -14.91
C LEU A 221 -3.92 18.57 -15.47
N ASP A 222 -3.46 19.80 -15.29
CA ASP A 222 -4.12 20.99 -15.86
C ASP A 222 -3.10 22.07 -16.26
N HIS A 223 -3.26 22.62 -17.47
CA HIS A 223 -2.31 23.56 -18.08
C HIS A 223 -2.37 24.99 -17.49
N HIS A 224 -3.47 25.35 -16.82
CA HIS A 224 -3.63 26.66 -16.18
C HIS A 224 -3.59 26.57 -14.65
N ASN A 225 -4.04 25.45 -14.09
CA ASN A 225 -4.10 25.21 -12.65
C ASN A 225 -3.50 23.84 -12.29
N PRO A 226 -2.17 23.65 -12.45
CA PRO A 226 -1.53 22.36 -12.21
C PRO A 226 -1.85 21.76 -10.84
N GLY A 227 -2.09 20.45 -10.80
CA GLY A 227 -2.52 19.71 -9.62
C GLY A 227 -1.44 18.82 -9.01
N VAL A 228 -1.87 17.86 -8.18
CA VAL A 228 -0.99 16.90 -7.51
C VAL A 228 -0.29 16.00 -8.54
N ILE A 229 -0.96 15.63 -9.63
CA ILE A 229 -0.35 14.78 -10.66
C ILE A 229 0.78 15.53 -11.38
N ASP A 230 0.60 16.81 -11.70
CA ASP A 230 1.66 17.62 -12.32
C ASP A 230 2.89 17.68 -11.41
N ALA A 231 2.69 18.01 -10.13
CA ALA A 231 3.77 18.07 -9.14
C ALA A 231 4.44 16.72 -8.91
N ALA A 232 3.70 15.61 -8.99
CA ALA A 232 4.26 14.28 -8.87
C ALA A 232 5.13 13.96 -10.09
N PHE A 233 4.68 14.26 -11.31
CA PHE A 233 5.42 14.02 -12.53
C PHE A 233 6.76 14.79 -12.56
N ASP A 234 6.74 16.05 -12.14
CA ASP A 234 7.92 16.93 -12.10
C ASP A 234 8.93 16.58 -10.98
N ASN A 235 8.57 15.73 -10.01
CA ASN A 235 9.41 15.44 -8.85
C ASN A 235 10.05 14.04 -8.87
N ASP A 236 11.33 13.95 -9.25
CA ASP A 236 12.08 12.70 -9.37
C ASP A 236 12.20 11.82 -8.12
N THR A 237 11.84 12.34 -6.94
CA THR A 237 11.93 11.60 -5.67
C THR A 237 10.62 11.01 -5.19
N VAL A 238 9.50 11.41 -5.80
CA VAL A 238 8.16 10.97 -5.39
C VAL A 238 7.80 9.66 -6.09
N VAL A 239 7.39 8.68 -5.29
CA VAL A 239 6.84 7.39 -5.75
C VAL A 239 5.33 7.49 -5.86
N CYS A 240 4.77 7.04 -6.97
CA CYS A 240 3.34 7.04 -7.20
C CYS A 240 2.77 5.62 -7.10
N GLU A 241 1.79 5.43 -6.24
CA GLU A 241 1.00 4.19 -6.23
C GLU A 241 0.12 4.13 -7.47
N LEU A 242 -0.08 2.93 -8.03
CA LEU A 242 -0.91 2.74 -9.23
C LEU A 242 -1.71 1.44 -9.14
N ILE A 243 -3.02 1.55 -9.27
CA ILE A 243 -3.93 0.40 -9.35
C ILE A 243 -4.03 -0.03 -10.83
N CYS A 244 -3.51 -1.21 -11.14
CA CYS A 244 -3.33 -1.68 -12.52
C CYS A 244 -4.41 -2.68 -12.98
N ASP A 245 -5.67 -2.48 -12.58
CA ASP A 245 -6.78 -3.39 -12.88
C ASP A 245 -7.51 -3.08 -14.20
N GLY A 246 -7.13 -2.00 -14.89
CA GLY A 246 -7.77 -1.53 -16.12
C GLY A 246 -9.12 -0.83 -15.93
N LYS A 247 -9.59 -0.67 -14.69
CA LYS A 247 -10.85 0.01 -14.34
C LYS A 247 -10.60 1.34 -13.62
N HIS A 248 -9.70 1.33 -12.64
CA HIS A 248 -9.27 2.54 -11.93
C HIS A 248 -8.44 3.44 -12.84
N VAL A 249 -7.53 2.81 -13.60
CA VAL A 249 -6.67 3.50 -14.57
C VAL A 249 -6.71 2.72 -15.88
N GLU A 250 -7.01 3.42 -16.96
CA GLU A 250 -7.09 2.82 -18.28
C GLU A 250 -5.68 2.35 -18.75
N PRO A 251 -5.56 1.21 -19.46
CA PRO A 251 -4.27 0.65 -19.88
C PRO A 251 -3.30 1.58 -20.65
N LEU A 252 -3.79 2.43 -21.56
CA LEU A 252 -2.98 3.44 -22.23
C LEU A 252 -2.44 4.48 -21.23
N VAL A 253 -3.24 4.89 -20.24
CA VAL A 253 -2.79 5.80 -19.16
C VAL A 253 -1.71 5.12 -18.30
N ILE A 254 -1.86 3.85 -17.93
CA ILE A 254 -0.83 3.08 -17.21
C ILE A 254 0.48 3.08 -18.01
N LYS A 255 0.41 2.78 -19.31
CA LYS A 255 1.57 2.75 -20.20
C LYS A 255 2.26 4.11 -20.29
N ASN A 256 1.50 5.20 -20.36
CA ASN A 256 2.06 6.55 -20.40
C ASN A 256 2.69 6.94 -19.06
N THR A 257 2.05 6.59 -17.95
CA THR A 257 2.59 6.78 -16.60
C THR A 257 3.95 6.12 -16.45
N TYR A 258 4.08 4.87 -16.91
CA TYR A 258 5.36 4.13 -16.89
C TYR A 258 6.46 4.82 -17.70
N LYS A 259 6.12 5.41 -18.86
CA LYS A 259 7.11 6.15 -19.66
C LYS A 259 7.58 7.44 -18.97
N ILE A 260 6.69 8.09 -18.22
CA ILE A 260 6.98 9.35 -17.55
C ILE A 260 7.77 9.12 -16.26
N LEU A 261 7.32 8.18 -15.43
CA LEU A 261 7.88 7.96 -14.09
C LEU A 261 8.99 6.90 -14.06
N GLY A 262 8.96 5.94 -14.98
CA GLY A 262 9.82 4.76 -14.93
C GLY A 262 9.40 3.76 -13.85
N ALA A 263 10.10 2.63 -13.79
CA ALA A 263 9.80 1.54 -12.85
C ALA A 263 10.08 1.93 -11.39
N ASP A 264 11.14 2.71 -11.14
CA ASP A 264 11.59 3.03 -9.78
C ASP A 264 10.66 3.99 -9.02
N ARG A 265 9.81 4.71 -9.75
CA ARG A 265 8.86 5.69 -9.19
C ARG A 265 7.41 5.23 -9.25
N ILE A 266 7.15 3.97 -9.65
CA ILE A 266 5.81 3.37 -9.65
C ILE A 266 5.76 2.24 -8.64
N MET A 267 4.74 2.28 -7.78
CA MET A 267 4.42 1.21 -6.84
C MET A 267 3.06 0.62 -7.20
N VAL A 268 3.05 -0.61 -7.69
CA VAL A 268 1.79 -1.31 -7.98
C VAL A 268 1.16 -1.74 -6.66
N ILE A 269 -0.12 -1.40 -6.47
CA ILE A 269 -0.91 -1.75 -5.30
C ILE A 269 -2.22 -2.41 -5.73
N SER A 270 -2.89 -3.11 -4.82
CA SER A 270 -4.22 -3.66 -5.12
C SER A 270 -5.35 -2.69 -4.79
N ASP A 271 -5.20 -1.89 -3.74
CA ASP A 271 -6.31 -1.16 -3.10
C ASP A 271 -7.53 -2.08 -2.85
N SER A 272 -7.25 -3.35 -2.54
CA SER A 272 -8.30 -4.36 -2.53
C SER A 272 -9.17 -4.29 -1.28
N LEU A 273 -10.46 -4.48 -1.46
CA LEU A 273 -11.47 -4.52 -0.41
C LEU A 273 -11.75 -5.97 0.03
N MET A 274 -12.49 -6.12 1.13
CA MET A 274 -12.92 -7.43 1.65
C MET A 274 -13.66 -8.31 0.62
N THR A 275 -14.20 -7.72 -0.45
CA THR A 275 -14.92 -8.43 -1.51
C THR A 275 -14.01 -9.16 -2.52
N LYS A 276 -12.70 -8.87 -2.55
CA LYS A 276 -11.75 -9.56 -3.42
C LYS A 276 -11.82 -11.07 -3.20
N GLY A 277 -11.93 -11.84 -4.28
CA GLY A 277 -12.00 -13.30 -4.23
C GLY A 277 -13.40 -13.88 -3.97
N PHE A 278 -14.44 -13.05 -3.97
CA PHE A 278 -15.83 -13.50 -4.05
C PHE A 278 -16.44 -13.26 -5.43
N ALA A 279 -17.56 -13.95 -5.70
CA ALA A 279 -18.36 -13.74 -6.89
C ALA A 279 -19.08 -12.38 -6.85
N ASP A 280 -19.60 -11.95 -8.00
CA ASP A 280 -20.37 -10.71 -8.10
C ASP A 280 -21.59 -10.72 -7.17
N GLY A 281 -21.82 -9.58 -6.50
CA GLY A 281 -22.91 -9.42 -5.54
C GLY A 281 -22.91 -8.03 -4.91
N ALA A 282 -23.96 -7.74 -4.13
CA ALA A 282 -24.03 -6.54 -3.32
C ALA A 282 -23.35 -6.79 -1.97
N TYR A 283 -22.41 -5.93 -1.61
CA TYR A 283 -21.66 -6.00 -0.36
C TYR A 283 -21.72 -4.65 0.34
N THR A 284 -21.85 -4.67 1.66
CA THR A 284 -21.56 -3.50 2.48
C THR A 284 -20.07 -3.55 2.80
N VAL A 285 -19.34 -2.55 2.31
CA VAL A 285 -17.91 -2.33 2.52
C VAL A 285 -17.69 -1.01 3.24
#